data_AF-A0A9E0AC49-F1
#
_entry.id   AF-A0A9E0AC49-F1
#
_cell.length_a   1.000
_cell.length_b   1.000
_cell.length_c   1.000
_cell.angle_alpha   90.00
_cell.angle_beta   90.00
_cell.angle_gamma   90.00
#
_symmetry.space_group_name_H-M   'P 1'
#
loop_
_entity.id
_entity.type
_entity.pdbx_description
1 polymer ?
#
loop_
_entity_poly.entity_id
_entity_poly.type
_entity_poly.pdbx_seq_one_letter_code
_entity_poly.pdbx_strand_id
1 'polypeptide(L)'
;MSTVRHINKFRIFIIFGLFIGLFLYLKLARNFFDRPFILADETQTIEAVYVAWACDCPHWLSTHHYTTTPDYEAREEDCFFIEPADTLNALPPSMVFSVRTKIKFTGRFYVDKGIPESYVSVGDFKPAHARVFRYEYYELISN
;
A
#
# COMPACT_ATOMS: atom_id res chain seq x y z
N MET A 1 13.59 25.96 -48.61
CA MET A 1 14.15 24.95 -47.66
C MET A 1 13.96 25.38 -46.20
N SER A 2 12.73 25.75 -45.79
CA SER A 2 12.42 26.33 -44.46
C SER A 2 11.29 25.58 -43.72
N THR A 3 10.32 25.04 -44.46
CA THR A 3 9.11 24.40 -43.93
C THR A 3 9.36 23.10 -43.15
N VAL A 4 10.37 22.32 -43.55
CA VAL A 4 10.72 21.04 -42.90
C VAL A 4 11.23 21.24 -41.47
N ARG A 5 11.88 22.38 -41.18
CA ARG A 5 12.49 22.66 -39.88
C ARG A 5 11.45 23.02 -38.81
N HIS A 6 10.30 23.59 -39.21
CA HIS A 6 9.20 23.92 -38.30
C HIS A 6 8.35 22.71 -37.91
N ILE A 7 8.12 21.77 -38.85
CA ILE A 7 7.36 20.54 -38.59
C ILE A 7 8.07 19.64 -37.56
N ASN A 8 9.41 19.57 -37.62
CA ASN A 8 10.19 18.81 -36.63
C ASN A 8 10.11 19.41 -35.22
N LYS A 9 10.14 20.76 -35.09
CA LYS A 9 10.05 21.39 -33.77
C LYS A 9 8.67 21.19 -33.13
N PHE A 10 7.59 21.33 -33.89
CA PHE A 10 6.23 21.13 -33.38
C PHE A 10 5.99 19.69 -32.91
N ARG A 11 6.49 18.69 -33.66
CA ARG A 11 6.43 17.27 -33.27
C ARG A 11 7.21 17.00 -31.96
N ILE A 12 8.37 17.62 -31.79
CA ILE A 12 9.16 17.49 -30.55
C ILE A 12 8.39 18.05 -29.35
N PHE A 13 7.73 19.21 -29.49
CA PHE A 13 6.92 19.78 -28.40
C PHE A 13 5.72 18.90 -28.01
N ILE A 14 5.02 18.31 -28.99
CA ILE A 14 3.91 17.39 -28.70
C ILE A 14 4.41 16.15 -27.98
N ILE A 15 5.49 15.54 -28.47
CA ILE A 15 6.08 14.34 -27.86
C ILE A 15 6.50 14.65 -26.43
N PHE A 16 7.19 15.77 -26.21
CA PHE A 16 7.62 16.18 -24.87
C PHE A 16 6.43 16.44 -23.93
N GLY A 17 5.37 17.09 -24.42
CA GLY A 17 4.14 17.28 -23.65
C GLY A 17 3.45 15.96 -23.26
N LEU A 18 3.41 14.99 -24.18
CA LEU A 18 2.89 13.64 -23.89
C LEU A 18 3.75 12.92 -22.85
N PHE A 19 5.08 13.04 -22.93
CA PHE A 19 5.98 12.47 -21.93
C PHE A 19 5.79 13.09 -20.55
N ILE A 20 5.63 14.42 -20.46
CA ILE A 20 5.33 15.09 -19.19
C ILE A 20 3.97 14.64 -18.65
N GLY A 21 2.94 14.63 -19.48
CA GLY A 21 1.60 14.19 -19.08
C GLY A 21 1.60 12.75 -18.57
N LEU A 22 2.25 11.84 -19.29
CA LEU A 22 2.41 10.45 -18.88
C LEU A 22 3.22 10.32 -17.58
N PHE A 23 4.31 11.08 -17.45
CA PHE A 23 5.12 11.08 -16.23
C PHE A 23 4.32 11.56 -15.01
N LEU A 24 3.56 12.64 -15.15
CA LEU A 24 2.67 13.14 -14.09
C LEU A 24 1.58 12.13 -13.75
N TYR A 25 0.98 11.50 -14.76
CA TYR A 25 -0.02 10.44 -14.54
C TYR A 25 0.56 9.26 -13.75
N LEU A 26 1.74 8.75 -14.13
CA LEU A 26 2.41 7.65 -13.41
C LEU A 26 2.80 8.02 -11.97
N LYS A 27 3.04 9.31 -11.71
CA LYS A 27 3.36 9.81 -10.37
C LYS A 27 2.12 9.95 -9.48
N LEU A 28 1.00 10.42 -10.04
CA LEU A 28 -0.19 10.76 -9.27
C LEU A 28 -1.18 9.59 -9.15
N ALA A 29 -1.28 8.74 -10.18
CA ALA A 29 -2.21 7.62 -10.20
C ALA A 29 -1.52 6.31 -9.80
N ARG A 30 -2.23 5.48 -9.02
CA ARG A 30 -1.83 4.10 -8.76
C ARG A 30 -1.81 3.33 -10.08
N ASN A 31 -0.71 2.64 -10.34
CA ASN A 31 -0.53 1.85 -11.55
C ASN A 31 0.09 0.48 -11.22
N PHE A 32 0.28 -0.33 -12.26
CA PHE A 32 0.79 -1.69 -12.15
C PHE A 32 2.08 -1.78 -11.33
N PHE A 33 3.00 -0.82 -11.50
CA PHE A 33 4.33 -0.83 -10.88
C PHE A 33 4.33 -0.44 -9.40
N ASP A 34 3.17 -0.07 -8.86
CA ASP A 34 3.04 0.22 -7.44
C ASP A 34 2.78 -1.01 -6.59
N ARG A 35 2.43 -2.13 -7.22
CA ARG A 35 2.18 -3.38 -6.52
C ARG A 35 3.50 -4.02 -6.10
N PRO A 36 3.54 -4.67 -4.93
CA PRO A 36 4.65 -5.54 -4.62
C PRO A 36 4.54 -6.84 -5.43
N PHE A 37 5.67 -7.48 -5.74
CA PHE A 37 5.69 -8.67 -6.60
C PHE A 37 6.41 -9.88 -5.98
N ILE A 38 7.35 -9.64 -5.07
CA ILE A 38 8.26 -10.69 -4.60
C ILE A 38 7.84 -11.06 -3.17
N LEU A 39 7.20 -12.22 -3.00
CA LEU A 39 6.93 -12.75 -1.67
C LEU A 39 8.21 -13.30 -1.05
N ALA A 40 8.38 -13.09 0.26
CA ALA A 40 9.39 -13.79 1.03
C ALA A 40 9.07 -15.31 1.07
N ASP A 41 10.10 -16.13 1.27
CA ASP A 41 9.95 -17.57 1.39
C ASP A 41 9.34 -17.99 2.74
N GLU A 42 9.55 -17.18 3.77
CA GLU A 42 9.14 -17.46 5.14
C GLU A 42 7.66 -17.14 5.38
N THR A 43 6.90 -18.14 5.83
CA THR A 43 5.59 -17.94 6.45
C THR A 43 5.77 -17.58 7.92
N GLN A 44 5.13 -16.49 8.33
CA GLN A 44 5.16 -16.01 9.69
C GLN A 44 3.76 -15.65 10.19
N THR A 45 3.62 -15.64 11.51
CA THR A 45 2.42 -15.20 12.19
C THR A 45 2.70 -13.87 12.87
N ILE A 46 1.89 -12.86 12.58
CA ILE A 46 2.00 -11.54 13.17
C ILE A 46 0.70 -11.17 13.87
N GLU A 47 0.83 -10.44 14.96
CA GLU A 47 -0.30 -9.77 15.58
C GLU A 47 -0.27 -8.29 15.20
N ALA A 48 -1.41 -7.78 14.76
CA ALA A 48 -1.52 -6.41 14.29
C ALA A 48 -2.81 -5.76 14.79
N VAL A 49 -2.75 -4.43 14.90
CA VAL A 49 -3.88 -3.57 15.21
C VAL A 49 -4.10 -2.58 14.09
N TYR A 50 -5.36 -2.24 13.87
CA TYR A 50 -5.73 -1.17 12.95
C TYR A 50 -5.51 0.20 13.60
N VAL A 51 -4.81 1.08 12.89
CA VAL A 51 -4.56 2.47 13.19
C VAL A 51 -5.35 3.31 12.18
N ALA A 52 -6.33 4.05 12.68
CA ALA A 52 -7.16 4.92 11.85
C ALA A 52 -6.41 6.24 11.57
N TRP A 53 -5.77 6.34 10.42
CA TRP A 53 -5.18 7.59 9.94
C TRP A 53 -6.23 8.47 9.25
N ALA A 54 -5.99 9.79 9.22
CA ALA A 54 -6.78 10.74 8.43
C ALA A 54 -6.24 10.91 6.99
N CYS A 55 -5.31 10.05 6.57
CA CYS A 55 -4.63 10.09 5.27
C CYS A 55 -4.69 8.72 4.56
N ASP A 56 -4.40 8.72 3.26
CA ASP A 56 -4.16 7.50 2.48
C ASP A 56 -2.80 6.92 2.88
N CYS A 57 -2.79 6.18 3.99
CA CYS A 57 -1.59 5.68 4.66
C CYS A 57 -1.74 4.18 5.00
N PRO A 58 -0.65 3.44 5.25
CA PRO A 58 -0.74 2.08 5.76
C PRO A 58 -1.38 2.08 7.15
N HIS A 59 -2.37 1.23 7.37
CA HIS A 59 -3.20 1.27 8.59
C HIS A 59 -2.90 0.17 9.61
N TRP A 60 -1.98 -0.76 9.33
CA TRP A 60 -1.71 -1.87 10.26
C TRP A 60 -0.38 -1.71 10.94
N LEU A 61 -0.37 -1.89 12.26
CA LEU A 61 0.82 -1.79 13.08
C LEU A 61 0.98 -3.07 13.90
N SER A 62 2.21 -3.57 13.99
CA SER A 62 2.48 -4.77 14.79
C SER A 62 2.28 -4.47 16.28
N THR A 63 1.62 -5.38 16.99
CA THR A 63 1.41 -5.24 18.45
C THR A 63 2.73 -5.22 19.23
N HIS A 64 3.81 -5.77 18.65
CA HIS A 64 5.12 -5.81 19.27
C HIS A 64 5.58 -4.41 19.74
N HIS A 65 5.33 -3.36 18.94
CA HIS A 65 5.71 -1.98 19.28
C HIS A 65 5.10 -1.49 20.60
N TYR A 66 3.83 -1.82 20.87
CA TYR A 66 3.14 -1.44 22.11
C TYR A 66 3.56 -2.30 23.30
N THR A 67 3.95 -3.55 23.07
CA THR A 67 4.34 -4.46 24.15
C THR A 67 5.74 -4.18 24.69
N THR A 68 6.65 -3.70 23.85
CA THR A 68 8.05 -3.44 24.24
C THR A 68 8.28 -2.04 24.78
N THR A 69 7.43 -1.08 24.38
CA THR A 69 7.61 0.33 24.70
C THR A 69 6.30 0.89 25.28
N PRO A 70 6.20 1.02 26.61
CA PRO A 70 5.11 1.76 27.23
C PRO A 70 5.04 3.17 26.62
N ASP A 71 3.84 3.63 26.28
CA ASP A 71 3.59 4.94 25.66
C ASP A 71 4.09 5.11 24.21
N TYR A 72 4.28 4.01 23.48
CA TYR A 72 4.61 4.10 22.05
C TYR A 72 3.48 4.79 21.26
N GLU A 73 3.82 5.93 20.65
CA GLU A 73 2.99 6.61 19.69
C GLU A 73 3.21 6.02 18.29
N ALA A 74 2.13 5.53 17.68
CA ALA A 74 2.18 5.00 16.32
C ALA A 74 2.70 6.06 15.35
N ARG A 75 3.60 5.66 14.47
CA ARG A 75 4.08 6.48 13.35
C ARG A 75 3.71 5.83 12.03
N GLU A 76 3.54 6.64 11.01
CA GLU A 76 3.16 6.15 9.67
C GLU A 76 4.21 5.17 9.12
N GLU A 77 5.49 5.41 9.39
CA GLU A 77 6.59 4.59 8.84
C GLU A 77 6.67 3.19 9.44
N ASP A 78 6.09 3.01 10.62
CA ASP A 78 6.01 1.73 11.33
C ASP A 78 4.78 0.91 10.90
N CYS A 79 3.86 1.54 10.16
CA CYS A 79 2.68 0.88 9.64
C CYS A 79 2.95 0.13 8.32
N PHE A 80 2.13 -0.86 8.04
CA PHE A 80 2.16 -1.68 6.84
C PHE A 80 0.75 -1.90 6.29
N PHE A 81 0.67 -2.34 5.04
CA PHE A 81 -0.59 -2.76 4.43
C PHE A 81 -0.80 -4.26 4.62
N ILE A 82 -2.06 -4.70 4.60
CA ILE A 82 -2.41 -6.11 4.49
C ILE A 82 -3.16 -6.35 3.19
N GLU A 83 -3.03 -7.55 2.63
CA GLU A 83 -3.92 -8.06 1.60
C GLU A 83 -4.16 -9.56 1.76
N PRO A 84 -5.36 -10.06 1.44
CA PRO A 84 -5.62 -11.48 1.52
C PRO A 84 -4.98 -12.23 0.33
N ALA A 85 -4.57 -13.47 0.58
CA ALA A 85 -4.06 -14.36 -0.46
C ALA A 85 -5.15 -14.76 -1.48
N ASP A 86 -6.41 -14.79 -1.04
CA ASP A 86 -7.59 -15.09 -1.83
C ASP A 86 -8.81 -14.28 -1.32
N THR A 87 -9.84 -14.12 -2.15
CA THR A 87 -11.00 -13.30 -1.78
C THR A 87 -11.94 -13.95 -0.75
N LEU A 88 -11.86 -15.27 -0.53
CA LEU A 88 -12.73 -15.99 0.40
C LEU A 88 -12.32 -15.75 1.85
N ASN A 89 -11.03 -15.57 2.08
CA ASN A 89 -10.44 -15.27 3.38
C ASN A 89 -10.25 -13.77 3.61
N ALA A 90 -10.87 -12.90 2.81
CA ALA A 90 -10.74 -11.46 2.98
C ALA A 90 -11.40 -10.99 4.29
N LEU A 91 -10.65 -10.22 5.08
CA LEU A 91 -11.17 -9.58 6.29
C LEU A 91 -12.38 -8.70 5.94
N PRO A 92 -13.56 -8.90 6.57
CA PRO A 92 -14.74 -8.12 6.27
C PRO A 92 -14.51 -6.62 6.52
N PRO A 93 -14.95 -5.72 5.62
CA PRO A 93 -14.79 -4.28 5.81
C PRO A 93 -15.35 -3.76 7.14
N SER A 94 -16.42 -4.37 7.64
CA SER A 94 -17.03 -4.03 8.94
C SER A 94 -16.12 -4.28 10.14
N MET A 95 -15.15 -5.21 10.04
CA MET A 95 -14.23 -5.53 11.14
C MET A 95 -13.04 -4.56 11.23
N VAL A 96 -12.65 -3.95 10.11
CA VAL A 96 -11.47 -3.08 10.02
C VAL A 96 -11.62 -1.83 10.88
N PHE A 97 -12.85 -1.33 11.08
CA PHE A 97 -13.10 -0.06 11.78
C PHE A 97 -13.26 -0.18 13.30
N SER A 98 -13.18 -1.39 13.86
CA SER A 98 -13.26 -1.56 15.31
C SER A 98 -11.91 -1.24 15.96
N VAL A 99 -11.74 0.04 16.33
CA VAL A 99 -10.63 0.55 17.15
C VAL A 99 -10.43 -0.38 18.35
N ARG A 100 -9.25 -0.99 18.44
CA ARG A 100 -8.78 -1.97 19.46
C ARG A 100 -8.92 -3.45 19.13
N THR A 101 -9.42 -3.83 17.95
CA THR A 101 -9.40 -5.25 17.57
C THR A 101 -7.98 -5.68 17.22
N LYS A 102 -7.43 -6.62 17.98
CA LYS A 102 -6.18 -7.30 17.64
C LYS A 102 -6.49 -8.47 16.73
N ILE A 103 -5.78 -8.53 15.61
CA ILE A 103 -5.92 -9.62 14.66
C ILE A 103 -4.58 -10.32 14.51
N LYS A 104 -4.63 -11.64 14.57
CA LYS A 104 -3.50 -12.50 14.29
C LYS A 104 -3.58 -12.91 12.82
N PHE A 105 -2.59 -12.51 12.04
CA PHE A 105 -2.48 -12.89 10.63
C PHE A 105 -1.38 -13.92 10.45
N THR A 106 -1.60 -14.91 9.60
CA THR A 106 -0.56 -15.86 9.19
C THR A 106 -0.41 -15.81 7.67
N GLY A 107 0.83 -15.63 7.21
CA GLY A 107 1.15 -15.40 5.81
C GLY A 107 2.58 -14.92 5.63
N ARG A 108 2.83 -14.09 4.61
CA ARG A 108 4.19 -13.66 4.23
C ARG A 108 4.24 -12.17 3.94
N PHE A 109 5.37 -11.56 4.26
CA PHE A 109 5.68 -10.22 3.74
C PHE A 109 6.14 -10.32 2.29
N TYR A 110 5.83 -9.29 1.51
CA TYR A 110 6.60 -9.01 0.31
C TYR A 110 7.99 -8.47 0.70
N VAL A 111 8.98 -8.85 -0.10
CA VAL A 111 10.36 -8.36 -0.01
C VAL A 111 10.41 -6.90 -0.46
N ASP A 112 9.70 -6.57 -1.53
CA ASP A 112 9.56 -5.21 -2.03
C ASP A 112 8.42 -4.45 -1.35
N LYS A 113 8.61 -3.14 -1.21
CA LYS A 113 7.55 -2.23 -0.73
C LYS A 113 6.61 -1.89 -1.88
N GLY A 114 5.35 -1.63 -1.57
CA GLY A 114 4.35 -1.24 -2.55
C GLY A 114 3.03 -0.86 -1.90
N ILE A 115 1.99 -0.88 -2.73
CA ILE A 115 0.58 -0.65 -2.40
C ILE A 115 -0.16 -1.90 -2.85
N PRO A 116 -0.90 -2.61 -1.97
CA PRO A 116 -1.58 -3.83 -2.40
C PRO A 116 -2.66 -3.54 -3.43
N GLU A 117 -3.00 -4.56 -4.20
CA GLU A 117 -4.05 -4.47 -5.21
C GLU A 117 -5.42 -4.20 -4.56
N SER A 118 -5.66 -4.84 -3.42
CA SER A 118 -6.89 -4.69 -2.63
C SER A 118 -7.02 -3.33 -1.94
N TYR A 119 -6.00 -2.46 -2.01
CA TYR A 119 -6.10 -1.13 -1.42
C TYR A 119 -7.19 -0.30 -2.12
N VAL A 120 -8.03 0.35 -1.32
CA VAL A 120 -9.05 1.30 -1.76
C VAL A 120 -8.61 2.67 -1.25
N SER A 121 -8.34 3.61 -2.17
CA SER A 121 -8.01 4.98 -1.82
C SER A 121 -9.22 5.66 -1.18
N VAL A 122 -8.97 6.43 -0.14
CA VAL A 122 -9.95 7.28 0.54
C VAL A 122 -9.88 8.71 -0.01
N GLY A 123 -8.73 9.14 -0.54
CA GLY A 123 -8.52 10.46 -1.14
C GLY A 123 -8.03 10.43 -2.59
N ASP A 124 -7.68 11.62 -3.08
CA ASP A 124 -7.21 11.86 -4.45
C ASP A 124 -5.70 11.55 -4.64
N PHE A 125 -5.00 11.20 -3.56
CA PHE A 125 -3.57 11.02 -3.55
C PHE A 125 -3.20 9.56 -3.45
N LYS A 126 -2.26 9.15 -4.30
CA LYS A 126 -1.62 7.85 -4.20
C LYS A 126 -0.86 7.73 -2.87
N PRO A 127 -1.10 6.67 -2.07
CA PRO A 127 -0.40 6.47 -0.82
C PRO A 127 1.10 6.20 -1.06
N ALA A 128 1.91 6.42 -0.03
CA ALA A 128 3.32 6.03 -0.07
C ALA A 128 3.48 4.50 -0.13
N HIS A 129 4.55 4.04 -0.77
CA HIS A 129 4.91 2.62 -0.76
C HIS A 129 5.34 2.19 0.65
N ALA A 130 4.76 1.10 1.15
CA ALA A 130 5.09 0.55 2.46
C ALA A 130 5.27 -0.95 2.39
N ARG A 131 5.59 -1.58 3.53
CA ARG A 131 5.59 -3.04 3.62
C ARG A 131 4.16 -3.55 3.39
N VAL A 132 4.05 -4.70 2.75
CA VAL A 132 2.76 -5.35 2.50
C VAL A 132 2.83 -6.78 3.06
N PHE A 133 1.85 -7.14 3.90
CA PHE A 133 1.70 -8.47 4.43
C PHE A 133 0.55 -9.19 3.71
N ARG A 134 0.88 -10.22 2.92
CA ARG A 134 -0.10 -11.08 2.27
C ARG A 134 -0.48 -12.21 3.21
N TYR A 135 -1.68 -12.18 3.76
CA TYR A 135 -2.15 -13.18 4.71
C TYR A 135 -2.96 -14.27 4.04
N GLU A 136 -2.73 -15.52 4.44
CA GLU A 136 -3.49 -16.69 4.02
C GLU A 136 -4.63 -16.98 5.00
N TYR A 137 -4.42 -16.62 6.27
CA TYR A 137 -5.35 -16.90 7.37
C TYR A 137 -5.34 -15.73 8.35
N TYR A 138 -6.47 -15.48 8.99
CA TYR A 138 -6.56 -14.55 10.11
C TYR A 138 -7.44 -15.10 11.23
N GLU A 139 -7.15 -14.67 12.45
CA GLU A 139 -7.88 -15.01 13.66
C GLU A 139 -8.10 -13.73 14.47
N LEU A 140 -9.34 -13.50 14.91
CA LEU A 140 -9.64 -12.43 15.85
C LEU A 140 -9.18 -12.86 17.24
N ILE A 141 -8.30 -12.07 17.85
CA ILE A 141 -7.89 -12.32 19.22
C ILE A 141 -9.00 -11.76 20.12
N SER A 142 -9.76 -12.65 20.77
CA SER A 142 -10.65 -12.24 21.87
C SER A 142 -9.80 -11.67 22.98
N ASN A 143 -10.10 -10.43 23.40
CA ASN A 143 -9.75 -10.01 24.75
C ASN A 143 -10.61 -10.75 25.77
#